data_AF-A0A925Z9C2-F1
#
_entry.id   AF-A0A925Z9C2-F1
#
_cell.length_a   1.000
_cell.length_b   1.000
_cell.length_c   1.000
_cell.angle_alpha   90.00
_cell.angle_beta   90.00
_cell.angle_gamma   90.00
#
_symmetry.space_group_name_H-M   'P 1'
#
loop_
_entity.id
_entity.type
_entity.pdbx_description
1 polymer ?
#
loop_
_entity_poly.entity_id
_entity_poly.type
_entity_poly.pdbx_seq_one_letter_code
_entity_poly.pdbx_strand_id
1 'polypeptide(L)'
;MLESTPLRRLGVELPLAWRVYAAFFLYAFAMGGIFPRLPEIQRGLGVAEGAVGRALIGTACGTMVSLTFAGPFLERIGHRRALLGLTALLPAFYAVASHASGPAMLFALLVPAGLAIGAIEIVVNLEADRVEHQTGVRFMNRAHAFWSVGFFVAGIVGAVMSQLGVSPQVHLALVVPVELAGLALLLGRFDAAP
;
A
#
# COMPACT_ATOMS: atom_id res chain seq x y z
N MET A 1 26.28 -5.85 -16.74
CA MET A 1 26.79 -4.73 -15.93
C MET A 1 25.61 -3.83 -15.58
N LEU A 2 24.74 -4.26 -14.66
CA LEU A 2 23.54 -3.51 -14.28
C LEU A 2 23.87 -2.70 -13.04
N GLU A 3 23.88 -1.38 -13.21
CA GLU A 3 24.18 -0.39 -12.19
C GLU A 3 23.37 -0.64 -10.91
N SER A 4 24.10 -0.69 -9.78
CA SER A 4 23.52 -0.77 -8.45
C SER A 4 22.65 0.45 -8.20
N THR A 5 21.35 0.33 -8.38
CA THR A 5 20.39 1.37 -7.98
C THR A 5 20.58 1.67 -6.48
N PRO A 6 20.48 2.93 -6.01
CA PRO A 6 20.76 3.29 -4.61
C PRO A 6 20.03 2.42 -3.58
N LEU A 7 18.80 1.99 -3.90
CA LEU A 7 17.99 1.08 -3.09
C LEU A 7 18.64 -0.29 -2.83
N ARG A 8 19.42 -0.84 -3.78
CA ARG A 8 20.10 -2.13 -3.59
C ARG A 8 21.15 -2.09 -2.47
N ARG A 9 21.73 -0.91 -2.20
CA ARG A 9 22.79 -0.75 -1.19
C ARG A 9 22.25 -0.69 0.24
N LEU A 10 21.00 -0.26 0.42
CA LEU A 10 20.37 -0.02 1.74
C LEU A 10 19.60 -1.23 2.31
N GLY A 11 19.21 -2.19 1.47
CA GLY A 11 18.37 -3.30 1.91
C GLY A 11 19.10 -4.34 2.76
N VAL A 12 18.41 -4.88 3.76
CA VAL A 12 18.86 -6.05 4.53
C VAL A 12 18.73 -7.33 3.72
N GLU A 13 19.58 -8.32 3.99
CA GLU A 13 19.44 -9.65 3.40
C GLU A 13 18.39 -10.45 4.15
N LEU A 14 17.19 -10.54 3.57
CA LEU A 14 16.12 -11.38 4.07
C LEU A 14 16.05 -12.70 3.29
N PRO A 15 15.69 -13.81 3.95
CA PRO A 15 15.30 -15.03 3.26
C PRO A 15 14.09 -14.79 2.35
N LEU A 16 13.92 -15.61 1.31
CA LEU A 16 12.94 -15.37 0.25
C LEU A 16 11.50 -15.21 0.77
N ALA A 17 11.04 -16.10 1.66
CA ALA A 17 9.72 -16.01 2.28
C ALA A 17 9.52 -14.73 3.12
N TRP A 18 10.56 -14.27 3.82
CA TRP A 18 10.49 -13.04 4.63
C TRP A 18 10.36 -11.78 3.78
N ARG A 19 10.85 -11.79 2.54
CA ARG A 19 10.63 -10.69 1.60
C ARG A 19 9.17 -10.61 1.18
N VAL A 20 8.53 -11.75 0.95
CA VAL A 20 7.09 -11.81 0.68
C VAL A 20 6.31 -11.29 1.89
N TYR A 21 6.64 -11.74 3.11
CA TYR A 21 6.00 -11.25 4.33
C TYR A 21 6.14 -9.75 4.51
N ALA A 22 7.34 -9.21 4.26
CA ALA A 22 7.59 -7.77 4.30
C ALA A 22 6.78 -7.02 3.25
N ALA A 23 6.63 -7.56 2.04
CA ALA A 23 5.80 -6.95 0.99
C ALA A 23 4.32 -6.91 1.37
N PHE A 24 3.76 -7.99 1.92
CA PHE A 24 2.39 -8.00 2.44
C PHE A 24 2.20 -7.03 3.61
N PHE A 25 3.17 -6.97 4.54
CA PHE A 25 3.14 -6.03 5.66
C PHE A 25 3.16 -4.57 5.20
N LEU A 26 4.10 -4.20 4.33
CA LEU A 26 4.28 -2.83 3.84
C LEU A 26 3.09 -2.36 3.00
N TYR A 27 2.59 -3.23 2.12
CA TYR A 27 1.33 -2.99 1.40
C TYR A 27 0.18 -2.68 2.36
N ALA A 28 -0.03 -3.52 3.37
CA ALA A 28 -1.10 -3.32 4.35
C ALA A 28 -0.91 -2.06 5.19
N PHE A 29 0.33 -1.74 5.58
CA PHE A 29 0.66 -0.57 6.36
C PHE A 29 0.38 0.72 5.58
N ALA A 30 0.86 0.79 4.32
CA ALA A 30 0.59 1.87 3.38
C ALA A 30 -0.91 2.09 3.15
N MET A 31 -1.67 0.99 3.06
CA MET A 31 -3.12 1.03 2.87
C MET A 31 -3.88 1.48 4.12
N GLY A 32 -3.48 0.99 5.28
CA GLY A 32 -4.27 1.06 6.51
C GLY A 32 -4.36 2.46 7.15
N GLY A 33 -3.43 3.36 6.83
CA GLY A 33 -3.28 4.64 7.54
C GLY A 33 -4.48 5.60 7.44
N ILE A 34 -5.30 5.49 6.38
CA ILE A 34 -6.45 6.39 6.16
C ILE A 34 -7.67 6.04 7.01
N PHE A 35 -7.92 4.75 7.30
CA PHE A 35 -9.17 4.31 7.93
C PHE A 35 -9.39 4.89 9.33
N PRO A 36 -8.37 4.94 10.23
CA PRO A 36 -8.52 5.58 11.52
C PRO A 36 -8.80 7.09 11.43
N ARG A 37 -8.56 7.71 10.27
CA ARG A 37 -8.69 9.15 10.03
C ARG A 37 -9.98 9.55 9.34
N LEU A 38 -10.77 8.59 8.87
CA LEU A 38 -12.04 8.88 8.20
C LEU A 38 -12.99 9.77 9.04
N PRO A 39 -13.12 9.59 10.37
CA PRO A 39 -13.96 10.49 11.18
C PRO A 39 -13.47 11.95 11.16
N GLU A 40 -12.15 12.17 11.20
CA GLU A 40 -11.56 13.51 11.14
C GLU A 40 -11.73 14.14 9.75
N ILE A 41 -11.50 13.37 8.68
CA ILE A 41 -11.71 13.80 7.29
C ILE A 41 -13.19 14.17 7.08
N GLN A 42 -14.12 13.34 7.58
CA GLN A 42 -15.55 13.61 7.51
C GLN A 42 -15.91 14.93 8.20
N ARG A 43 -15.44 15.14 9.44
CA ARG A 43 -15.67 16.39 10.18
C ARG A 43 -15.09 17.59 9.46
N GLY A 44 -13.88 17.46 8.89
CA GLY A 44 -13.24 18.52 8.11
C GLY A 44 -14.01 18.90 6.84
N LEU A 45 -14.72 17.94 6.23
CA LEU A 45 -15.61 18.18 5.10
C LEU A 45 -16.99 18.72 5.49
N GLY A 46 -17.39 18.64 6.77
CA GLY A 46 -18.70 19.08 7.23
C GLY A 46 -19.88 18.27 6.66
N VAL A 47 -19.67 16.99 6.35
CA VAL A 47 -20.66 16.13 5.68
C VAL A 47 -21.19 15.00 6.57
N ALA A 48 -22.36 14.46 6.19
CA ALA A 48 -22.90 13.24 6.79
C ALA A 48 -22.01 12.02 6.50
N GLU A 49 -21.99 11.05 7.41
CA GLU A 49 -21.15 9.83 7.33
C GLU A 49 -21.32 9.09 5.99
N GLY A 50 -22.56 8.95 5.51
CA GLY A 50 -22.85 8.29 4.23
C GLY A 50 -22.18 8.95 3.02
N ALA A 51 -21.82 10.23 3.09
CA ALA A 51 -21.11 10.91 1.99
C ALA A 51 -19.65 10.45 1.87
N VAL A 52 -18.96 10.24 2.99
CA VAL A 52 -17.60 9.69 3.00
C VAL A 52 -17.63 8.22 2.57
N GLY A 53 -18.61 7.44 3.04
CA GLY A 53 -18.81 6.06 2.57
C GLY A 53 -18.97 5.96 1.05
N ARG A 54 -19.75 6.86 0.43
CA ARG A 54 -19.85 6.93 -1.04
C ARG A 54 -18.54 7.36 -1.71
N ALA A 55 -17.77 8.25 -1.10
CA ALA A 55 -16.47 8.64 -1.65
C ALA A 55 -15.48 7.47 -1.66
N LEU A 56 -15.51 6.58 -0.65
CA LEU A 56 -14.67 5.38 -0.60
C LEU A 56 -14.93 4.40 -1.76
N ILE A 57 -16.09 4.46 -2.41
CA ILE A 57 -16.37 3.69 -3.64
C ILE A 57 -15.33 4.01 -4.73
N GLY A 58 -14.71 5.19 -4.73
CA GLY A 58 -13.63 5.52 -5.66
C GLY A 58 -12.46 4.54 -5.55
N THR A 59 -12.08 4.16 -4.32
CA THR A 59 -11.06 3.13 -4.09
C THR A 59 -11.53 1.79 -4.67
N ALA A 60 -12.76 1.36 -4.36
CA ALA A 60 -13.30 0.09 -4.86
C ALA A 60 -13.38 0.03 -6.40
N CYS A 61 -13.82 1.11 -7.05
CA CYS A 61 -13.85 1.21 -8.50
C CYS A 61 -12.44 1.09 -9.09
N GLY A 62 -11.47 1.83 -8.55
CA GLY A 62 -10.07 1.73 -8.98
C GLY A 62 -9.52 0.31 -8.82
N THR A 63 -9.78 -0.33 -7.67
CA THR A 63 -9.35 -1.71 -7.42
C THR A 63 -9.95 -2.68 -8.41
N MET A 64 -11.26 -2.62 -8.68
CA MET A 64 -11.92 -3.49 -9.65
C MET A 64 -11.38 -3.31 -11.07
N VAL A 65 -11.17 -2.05 -11.50
CA VAL A 65 -10.58 -1.76 -12.81
C VAL A 65 -9.17 -2.36 -12.90
N SER A 66 -8.36 -2.20 -11.86
CA SER A 66 -7.00 -2.73 -11.82
C SER A 66 -6.97 -4.26 -11.82
N LEU A 67 -7.76 -4.91 -10.97
CA LEU A 67 -7.86 -6.38 -10.92
C LEU A 67 -8.31 -6.99 -12.26
N THR A 68 -9.09 -6.24 -13.05
CA THR A 68 -9.57 -6.71 -14.36
C THR A 68 -8.56 -6.47 -15.48
N PHE A 69 -7.87 -5.33 -15.48
CA PHE A 69 -7.13 -4.86 -16.65
C PHE A 69 -5.61 -4.69 -16.46
N ALA A 70 -5.09 -4.76 -15.23
CA ALA A 70 -3.68 -4.43 -14.96
C ALA A 70 -2.68 -5.50 -15.42
N GLY A 71 -3.10 -6.77 -15.57
CA GLY A 71 -2.22 -7.91 -15.88
C GLY A 71 -1.23 -7.65 -17.04
N PRO A 72 -1.68 -7.33 -18.25
CA PRO A 72 -0.79 -7.07 -19.38
C PRO A 72 0.17 -5.88 -19.18
N PHE A 73 -0.24 -4.88 -18.38
CA PHE A 73 0.62 -3.74 -18.06
C PHE A 73 1.68 -4.13 -17.03
N LEU A 74 1.33 -4.94 -16.04
CA LEU A 74 2.24 -5.44 -15.02
C LEU A 74 3.33 -6.33 -15.60
N GLU A 75 3.01 -7.17 -16.59
CA GLU A 75 3.99 -7.96 -17.33
C GLU A 75 5.01 -7.09 -18.07
N ARG A 76 4.57 -5.99 -18.69
CA ARG A 76 5.44 -5.05 -19.43
C ARG A 76 6.31 -4.20 -18.49
N ILE A 77 5.75 -3.73 -17.38
CA ILE A 77 6.46 -2.89 -16.39
C ILE A 77 7.46 -3.74 -15.60
N GLY A 78 7.11 -4.99 -15.33
CA GLY A 78 7.82 -5.91 -14.48
C GLY A 78 7.35 -5.85 -13.02
N HIS A 79 7.04 -7.02 -12.46
CA HIS A 79 6.51 -7.23 -11.11
C HIS A 79 7.29 -6.49 -10.02
N ARG A 80 8.63 -6.57 -10.04
CA ARG A 80 9.48 -5.86 -9.07
C ARG A 80 9.25 -4.35 -9.08
N ARG A 81 9.22 -3.74 -10.28
CA ARG A 81 9.07 -2.28 -10.43
C ARG A 81 7.67 -1.85 -10.02
N ALA A 82 6.66 -2.62 -10.44
CA ALA A 82 5.27 -2.38 -10.06
C ALA A 82 5.08 -2.46 -8.54
N LEU A 83 5.55 -3.52 -7.88
CA LEU A 83 5.40 -3.72 -6.44
C LEU A 83 6.00 -2.55 -5.65
N LEU A 84 7.29 -2.25 -5.89
CA LEU A 84 7.98 -1.20 -5.14
C LEU A 84 7.43 0.20 -5.45
N GLY A 85 7.17 0.49 -6.72
CA GLY A 85 6.70 1.81 -7.15
C GLY A 85 5.29 2.11 -6.66
N LEU A 86 4.36 1.17 -6.83
CA LEU A 86 2.97 1.37 -6.42
C LEU A 86 2.81 1.36 -4.90
N THR A 87 3.54 0.50 -4.19
CA THR A 87 3.51 0.49 -2.72
C THR A 87 4.07 1.81 -2.16
N ALA A 88 5.12 2.37 -2.78
CA ALA A 88 5.64 3.69 -2.42
C ALA A 88 4.65 4.85 -2.69
N LEU A 89 3.88 4.75 -3.78
CA LEU A 89 2.92 5.80 -4.17
C LEU A 89 1.60 5.73 -3.41
N LEU A 90 1.20 4.55 -2.92
CA LEU A 90 -0.07 4.36 -2.22
C LEU A 90 -0.33 5.34 -1.06
N PRO A 91 0.60 5.54 -0.09
CA PRO A 91 0.36 6.50 0.98
C PRO A 91 0.32 7.94 0.47
N ALA A 92 1.01 8.25 -0.63
CA ALA A 92 0.96 9.58 -1.24
C ALA A 92 -0.41 9.88 -1.86
N PHE A 93 -1.07 8.89 -2.47
CA PHE A 93 -2.45 9.06 -2.94
C PHE A 93 -3.40 9.37 -1.78
N TYR A 94 -3.26 8.70 -0.64
CA TYR A 94 -4.07 9.01 0.54
C TYR A 94 -3.74 10.37 1.16
N ALA A 95 -2.46 10.75 1.21
CA ALA A 95 -2.05 12.06 1.66
C ALA A 95 -2.70 13.16 0.81
N VAL A 96 -2.67 13.03 -0.53
CA VAL A 96 -3.34 13.97 -1.45
C VAL A 96 -4.86 13.94 -1.27
N ALA A 97 -5.47 12.76 -1.16
CA ALA A 97 -6.91 12.61 -0.97
C ALA A 97 -7.42 13.29 0.32
N SER A 98 -6.59 13.36 1.37
CA SER A 98 -6.93 14.03 2.63
C SER A 98 -7.09 15.55 2.52
N HIS A 99 -6.71 16.15 1.39
CA HIS A 99 -6.93 17.56 1.07
C HIS A 99 -8.18 17.81 0.21
N ALA A 100 -9.01 16.79 -0.02
CA ALA A 100 -10.26 16.96 -0.75
C ALA A 100 -11.15 18.04 -0.10
N SER A 101 -11.74 18.91 -0.91
CA SER A 101 -12.67 19.95 -0.47
C SER A 101 -14.14 19.50 -0.43
N GLY A 102 -14.41 18.26 -0.85
CA GLY A 102 -15.75 17.69 -0.86
C GLY A 102 -15.76 16.20 -1.23
N PRO A 103 -16.90 15.51 -1.04
CA PRO A 103 -17.02 14.06 -1.28
C PRO A 103 -16.71 13.63 -2.72
N ALA A 104 -17.09 14.43 -3.72
CA ALA A 104 -16.82 14.13 -5.12
C ALA A 104 -15.32 14.20 -5.46
N MET A 105 -14.62 15.20 -4.91
CA MET A 105 -13.15 15.30 -5.04
C MET A 105 -12.46 14.16 -4.29
N LEU A 106 -12.94 13.82 -3.08
CA LEU A 106 -12.41 12.68 -2.33
C LEU A 106 -12.57 11.37 -3.12
N PHE A 107 -13.73 11.13 -3.72
CA PHE A 107 -13.96 9.99 -4.61
C PHE A 107 -12.92 9.94 -5.73
N ALA A 108 -12.76 11.03 -6.49
CA ALA A 108 -11.86 11.08 -7.63
C ALA A 108 -10.40 10.85 -7.21
N LEU A 109 -9.97 11.41 -6.08
CA LEU A 109 -8.61 11.26 -5.55
C LEU A 109 -8.34 9.87 -4.97
N LEU A 110 -9.37 9.11 -4.61
CA LEU A 110 -9.25 7.74 -4.14
C LEU A 110 -9.19 6.70 -5.27
N VAL A 111 -9.60 7.05 -6.49
CA VAL A 111 -9.51 6.13 -7.66
C VAL A 111 -8.06 5.70 -7.95
N PRO A 112 -7.06 6.60 -7.99
CA PRO A 112 -5.65 6.21 -8.14
C PRO A 112 -5.15 5.28 -7.03
N ALA A 113 -5.58 5.49 -5.78
CA ALA A 113 -5.24 4.59 -4.67
C ALA A 113 -5.80 3.19 -4.92
N GLY A 114 -7.07 3.09 -5.35
CA GLY A 114 -7.69 1.83 -5.75
C GLY A 114 -6.94 1.12 -6.88
N LEU A 115 -6.55 1.86 -7.92
CA LEU A 115 -5.79 1.31 -9.05
C LEU A 115 -4.46 0.71 -8.58
N ALA A 116 -3.74 1.42 -7.70
CA ALA A 116 -2.51 0.94 -7.10
C ALA A 116 -2.74 -0.30 -6.23
N ILE A 117 -3.77 -0.31 -5.38
CA ILE A 117 -4.14 -1.45 -4.52
C ILE A 117 -4.35 -2.71 -5.35
N GLY A 118 -5.21 -2.67 -6.38
CA GLY A 118 -5.47 -3.86 -7.17
C GLY A 118 -4.23 -4.38 -7.90
N ALA A 119 -3.36 -3.48 -8.36
CA ALA A 119 -2.13 -3.85 -9.04
C ALA A 119 -1.10 -4.44 -8.07
N ILE A 120 -0.94 -3.85 -6.88
CA ILE A 120 -0.09 -4.41 -5.81
C ILE A 120 -0.61 -5.79 -5.40
N GLU A 121 -1.92 -5.96 -5.27
CA GLU A 121 -2.55 -7.22 -4.88
C GLU A 121 -2.26 -8.34 -5.88
N ILE A 122 -2.38 -8.07 -7.18
CA ILE A 122 -1.98 -9.04 -8.22
C ILE A 122 -0.52 -9.44 -8.03
N VAL A 123 0.37 -8.44 -7.94
CA VAL A 123 1.81 -8.68 -7.92
C VAL A 123 2.25 -9.41 -6.65
N VAL A 124 1.80 -8.98 -5.48
CA VAL A 124 2.26 -9.52 -4.20
C VAL A 124 1.81 -10.97 -4.00
N ASN A 125 0.59 -11.31 -4.46
CA ASN A 125 0.10 -12.68 -4.43
C ASN A 125 0.84 -13.57 -5.44
N LEU A 126 1.12 -13.05 -6.64
CA LEU A 126 1.90 -13.78 -7.63
C LEU A 126 3.34 -14.05 -7.14
N GLU A 127 3.98 -13.09 -6.50
CA GLU A 127 5.32 -13.29 -5.93
C GLU A 127 5.32 -14.29 -4.78
N ALA A 128 4.28 -14.32 -3.95
CA ALA A 128 4.12 -15.37 -2.95
C ALA A 128 4.03 -16.75 -3.61
N ASP A 129 3.15 -16.91 -4.61
CA ASP A 129 2.95 -18.17 -5.35
C ASP A 129 4.23 -18.66 -6.03
N ARG A 130 4.97 -17.77 -6.71
CA ARG A 130 6.27 -18.11 -7.32
C ARG A 130 7.29 -18.60 -6.30
N VAL A 131 7.38 -17.96 -5.15
CA VAL A 131 8.30 -18.38 -4.08
C VAL A 131 7.86 -19.71 -3.48
N GLU A 132 6.57 -19.96 -3.30
CA GLU A 132 6.07 -21.28 -2.89
C GLU A 132 6.44 -22.35 -3.91
N HIS A 133 6.25 -22.06 -5.20
CA HIS A 133 6.59 -22.98 -6.29
C HIS A 133 8.09 -23.31 -6.31
N GLN A 134 8.95 -22.31 -6.16
CA GLN A 134 10.41 -22.49 -6.15
C GLN A 134 10.93 -23.25 -4.94
N THR A 135 10.32 -23.04 -3.77
CA THR A 135 10.78 -23.63 -2.50
C THR A 135 10.09 -24.93 -2.16
N GLY A 136 8.94 -25.24 -2.77
CA GLY A 136 8.07 -26.36 -2.41
C GLY A 136 7.36 -26.17 -1.06
N VAL A 137 7.49 -25.01 -0.42
CA VAL A 137 6.95 -24.73 0.92
C VAL A 137 5.77 -23.78 0.82
N ARG A 138 4.64 -24.16 1.41
CA ARG A 138 3.45 -23.30 1.49
C ARG A 138 3.51 -22.34 2.67
N PHE A 139 3.37 -21.04 2.42
CA PHE A 139 3.35 -19.98 3.40
C PHE A 139 2.38 -18.81 3.10
N MET A 140 1.52 -18.90 2.09
CA MET A 140 0.54 -17.86 1.73
C MET A 140 -0.31 -17.41 2.93
N ASN A 141 -0.80 -18.35 3.74
CA ASN A 141 -1.55 -18.04 4.97
C ASN A 141 -0.72 -17.20 5.95
N ARG A 142 0.60 -17.45 6.04
CA ARG A 142 1.51 -16.64 6.87
C ARG A 142 1.70 -15.25 6.25
N ALA A 143 1.79 -15.15 4.93
CA ALA A 143 1.87 -13.87 4.24
C ALA A 143 0.64 -12.99 4.53
N HIS A 144 -0.58 -13.55 4.46
CA HIS A 144 -1.80 -12.85 4.87
C HIS A 144 -1.86 -12.52 6.37
N ALA A 145 -1.24 -13.33 7.23
CA ALA A 145 -1.08 -12.97 8.63
C ALA A 145 -0.22 -11.70 8.78
N PHE A 146 0.90 -11.60 8.06
CA PHE A 146 1.73 -10.39 8.06
C PHE A 146 1.03 -9.16 7.46
N TRP A 147 0.18 -9.35 6.44
CA TRP A 147 -0.71 -8.29 5.96
C TRP A 147 -1.62 -7.77 7.08
N SER A 148 -2.25 -8.68 7.82
CA SER A 148 -3.13 -8.32 8.94
C SER A 148 -2.37 -7.58 10.03
N VAL A 149 -1.13 -8.00 10.33
CA VAL A 149 -0.25 -7.28 11.27
C VAL A 149 0.08 -5.88 10.77
N GLY A 150 0.40 -5.71 9.49
CA GLY A 150 0.67 -4.39 8.90
C GLY A 150 -0.54 -3.45 8.99
N PHE A 151 -1.72 -3.96 8.67
CA PHE A 151 -2.97 -3.21 8.78
C PHE A 151 -3.29 -2.83 10.24
N PHE A 152 -3.08 -3.76 11.17
CA PHE A 152 -3.25 -3.52 12.61
C PHE A 152 -2.29 -2.44 13.13
N VAL A 153 -1.01 -2.51 12.75
CA VAL A 153 0.00 -1.49 13.12
C VAL A 153 -0.38 -0.13 12.55
N ALA A 154 -0.80 -0.04 11.29
CA ALA A 154 -1.30 1.21 10.71
C ALA A 154 -2.52 1.76 11.48
N GLY A 155 -3.41 0.87 11.92
CA GLY A 155 -4.54 1.19 12.79
C GLY A 155 -4.12 1.83 14.11
N ILE A 156 -3.15 1.22 14.81
CA ILE A 156 -2.60 1.75 16.07
C ILE A 156 -1.94 3.12 15.85
N VAL A 157 -1.05 3.23 14.85
CA VAL A 157 -0.36 4.48 14.54
C VAL A 157 -1.37 5.58 14.21
N GLY A 158 -2.39 5.26 13.43
CA GLY A 158 -3.51 6.14 13.13
C GLY A 158 -4.31 6.54 14.37
N ALA A 159 -4.62 5.61 15.28
CA ALA A 159 -5.30 5.97 16.53
C ALA A 159 -4.43 6.88 17.41
N VAL A 160 -3.14 6.60 17.53
CA VAL A 160 -2.20 7.37 18.35
C VAL A 160 -2.08 8.81 17.84
N MET A 161 -1.81 9.07 16.56
CA MET A 161 -1.70 10.49 16.16
C MET A 161 -3.06 11.22 16.23
N SER A 162 -4.18 10.51 16.22
CA SER A 162 -5.51 11.11 16.41
C SER A 162 -5.65 11.61 17.84
N GLN A 163 -5.26 10.78 18.82
CA GLN A 163 -5.21 11.17 20.23
C GLN A 163 -4.23 12.31 20.49
N LEU A 164 -3.11 12.37 19.76
CA LEU A 164 -2.14 13.47 19.83
C LEU A 164 -2.61 14.76 19.13
N GLY A 165 -3.79 14.77 18.49
CA GLY A 165 -4.32 15.94 17.78
C GLY A 165 -3.58 16.27 16.48
N VAL A 166 -2.80 15.34 15.93
CA VAL A 166 -2.13 15.51 14.64
C VAL A 166 -3.17 15.36 13.53
N SER A 167 -3.22 16.35 12.63
CA SER A 167 -4.19 16.36 11.53
C SER A 167 -4.02 15.16 10.59
N PRO A 168 -5.11 14.72 9.91
CA PRO A 168 -5.04 13.65 8.92
C PRO A 168 -4.02 13.92 7.82
N GLN A 169 -3.92 15.18 7.37
CA GLN A 169 -3.00 15.61 6.31
C GLN A 169 -1.55 15.38 6.71
N VAL A 170 -1.17 15.79 7.93
CA VAL A 170 0.19 15.62 8.44
C VAL A 170 0.49 14.15 8.67
N HIS A 171 -0.42 13.41 9.32
CA HIS A 171 -0.23 11.99 9.57
C HIS A 171 -0.02 11.20 8.26
N LEU A 172 -0.91 11.37 7.27
CA LEU A 172 -0.84 10.63 6.01
C LEU A 172 0.38 11.04 5.18
N ALA A 173 0.79 12.32 5.22
CA ALA A 173 2.04 12.76 4.61
C ALA A 173 3.27 12.12 5.27
N LEU A 174 3.28 11.94 6.59
CA LEU A 174 4.37 11.28 7.32
C LEU A 174 4.47 9.78 7.05
N VAL A 175 3.38 9.11 6.65
CA VAL A 175 3.44 7.70 6.23
C VAL A 175 4.31 7.53 4.98
N VAL A 176 4.36 8.53 4.07
CA VAL A 176 5.16 8.45 2.83
C VAL A 176 6.65 8.20 3.08
N PRO A 177 7.38 9.04 3.85
CA PRO A 177 8.80 8.77 4.13
C PRO A 177 9.02 7.51 4.98
N VAL A 178 8.09 7.16 5.87
CA VAL A 178 8.15 5.90 6.65
C VAL A 178 8.07 4.69 5.72
N GLU A 179 7.14 4.71 4.77
CA GLU A 179 6.95 3.66 3.77
C GLU A 179 8.17 3.54 2.86
N LEU A 180 8.70 4.67 2.37
CA LEU A 180 9.92 4.69 1.56
C LEU A 180 11.13 4.10 2.30
N ALA A 181 11.27 4.42 3.59
CA ALA A 181 12.32 3.84 4.44
C ALA A 181 12.10 2.33 4.62
N GLY A 182 10.87 1.89 4.89
CA GLY A 182 10.51 0.47 5.00
C GLY A 182 10.81 -0.32 3.72
N LEU A 183 10.42 0.22 2.56
CA LEU A 183 10.71 -0.36 1.25
C LEU A 183 12.22 -0.43 0.98
N ALA A 184 12.98 0.63 1.28
CA ALA A 184 14.42 0.65 1.10
C ALA A 184 15.13 -0.39 2.00
N LEU A 185 14.74 -0.47 3.26
CA LEU A 185 15.35 -1.38 4.25
C LEU A 185 14.96 -2.84 4.01
N LEU A 186 13.68 -3.14 3.81
CA LEU A 186 13.18 -4.52 3.77
C LEU A 186 13.18 -5.11 2.35
N LEU A 187 12.91 -4.28 1.34
CA LEU A 187 12.75 -4.71 -0.06
C LEU A 187 13.77 -4.07 -1.02
N GLY A 188 14.77 -3.32 -0.53
CA GLY A 188 15.78 -2.68 -1.38
C GLY A 188 16.57 -3.69 -2.24
N ARG A 189 16.83 -4.87 -1.68
CA ARG A 189 17.47 -6.01 -2.38
C ARG A 189 16.47 -7.00 -2.98
N PHE A 190 15.16 -6.74 -2.91
CA PHE A 190 14.14 -7.62 -3.48
C PHE A 190 14.41 -7.80 -4.97
N ASP A 191 14.38 -9.04 -5.44
CA ASP A 191 14.37 -9.40 -6.85
C ASP A 191 13.14 -10.29 -7.03
N ALA A 192 12.32 -9.96 -8.02
CA ALA A 192 11.11 -10.73 -8.31
C ALA A 192 11.52 -12.15 -8.70
N ALA A 193 10.75 -13.13 -8.23
CA ALA A 193 10.95 -14.51 -8.58
C ALA A 193 10.78 -14.67 -10.12
N PRO A 194 11.68 -15.40 -10.81
CA PRO A 194 11.58 -15.65 -12.26
C PRO A 194 10.25 -16.27 -12.66
#